data_AF-A0A1W9LZ19-F1
#
_entry.id   AF-A0A1W9LZ19-F1
#
_cell.length_a   1.000
_cell.length_b   1.000
_cell.length_c   1.000
_cell.angle_alpha   90.00
_cell.angle_beta   90.00
_cell.angle_gamma   90.00
#
_symmetry.space_group_name_H-M   'P 1'
#
loop_
_entity.id
_entity.type
_entity.pdbx_description
1 polymer ?
#
loop_
_entity_poly.entity_id
_entity_poly.type
_entity_poly.pdbx_seq_one_letter_code
_entity_poly.pdbx_strand_id
1 'polypeptide(L)'
;MLLADFGTSYCKLLDTELDTSPRVVPARSLGADFRADLATGHNGRRRAQAYVNELTALAWGGEALIDEPDFVLLDCGSRDIKFVRYAGGRLADMGWNAECGASMGFTIELLASHYHLDYQTLPVPERAFSVTCGVLGLSHIFDAVVEGNPEAVAVARFVKGIALNAYRFAGEPARLYLSGGLCDNPLFVASLPCQVAPLGRFVLLQGLLRARQRGAAAAPSSIRLESATEKR
;
A
#
# COMPACT_ATOMS: atom_id res chain seq x y z
N MET A 1 -12.08 -2.83 22.00
CA MET A 1 -12.59 -2.92 20.62
C MET A 1 -11.42 -3.10 19.69
N LEU A 2 -11.46 -4.18 18.91
CA LEU A 2 -10.45 -4.60 17.97
C LEU A 2 -10.67 -3.95 16.60
N LEU A 3 -9.69 -3.16 16.18
CA LEU A 3 -9.54 -2.59 14.84
C LEU A 3 -8.62 -3.46 13.99
N ALA A 4 -8.97 -3.64 12.71
CA ALA A 4 -8.12 -4.37 11.79
C ALA A 4 -8.09 -3.76 10.38
N ASP A 5 -6.90 -3.58 9.84
CA ASP A 5 -6.67 -3.46 8.40
C ASP A 5 -6.22 -4.83 7.87
N PHE A 6 -7.13 -5.52 7.19
CA PHE A 6 -6.90 -6.85 6.63
C PHE A 6 -6.29 -6.76 5.23
N GLY A 7 -4.96 -6.65 5.17
CA GLY A 7 -4.20 -6.76 3.92
C GLY A 7 -4.11 -8.18 3.37
N THR A 8 -3.41 -8.34 2.25
CA THR A 8 -3.19 -9.65 1.60
C THR A 8 -2.03 -10.41 2.23
N SER A 9 -0.86 -9.78 2.37
CA SER A 9 0.32 -10.41 2.99
C SER A 9 0.33 -10.21 4.52
N TYR A 10 -0.06 -9.04 4.98
CA TYR A 10 -0.01 -8.62 6.37
C TYR A 10 -1.30 -7.93 6.80
N CYS A 11 -1.76 -8.24 8.00
CA CYS A 11 -2.83 -7.54 8.68
C CYS A 11 -2.26 -6.64 9.77
N LYS A 12 -2.88 -5.48 9.98
CA LYS A 12 -2.50 -4.57 11.05
C LYS A 12 -3.65 -4.51 12.05
N LEU A 13 -3.33 -4.71 13.32
CA LEU A 13 -4.30 -4.88 14.40
C LEU A 13 -4.05 -3.85 15.49
N LEU A 14 -5.12 -3.31 16.05
CA LEU A 14 -5.08 -2.44 17.22
C LEU A 14 -6.27 -2.77 18.12
N ASP A 15 -6.01 -3.15 19.36
CA ASP A 15 -7.06 -3.19 20.38
C ASP A 15 -7.08 -1.85 21.09
N THR A 16 -8.22 -1.16 21.00
CA THR A 16 -8.39 0.18 21.57
C THR A 16 -8.78 0.17 23.05
N GLU A 17 -9.06 -0.99 23.63
CA GLU A 17 -9.31 -1.15 25.07
C GLU A 17 -8.06 -1.55 25.85
N LEU A 18 -7.06 -2.09 25.15
CA LEU A 18 -5.77 -2.40 25.72
C LEU A 18 -4.82 -1.23 25.46
N ASP A 19 -4.00 -0.87 26.44
CA ASP A 19 -2.92 0.11 26.27
C ASP A 19 -1.74 -0.54 25.51
N THR A 20 -2.01 -0.94 24.26
CA THR A 20 -1.08 -1.67 23.41
C THR A 20 -0.88 -0.96 22.09
N SER A 21 0.37 -0.91 21.65
CA SER A 21 0.72 -0.38 20.33
C SER A 21 0.13 -1.25 19.21
N PRO A 22 -0.21 -0.65 18.05
CA PRO A 22 -0.61 -1.41 16.87
C PRO A 22 0.44 -2.45 16.49
N ARG A 23 -0.01 -3.62 16.04
CA ARG A 23 0.87 -4.73 15.62
C ARG A 23 0.62 -5.15 14.19
N VAL A 24 1.69 -5.55 13.51
CA VAL A 24 1.65 -6.17 12.18
C VAL A 24 1.74 -7.68 12.35
N VAL A 25 0.84 -8.42 11.72
CA VAL A 25 0.84 -9.89 11.72
C VAL A 25 0.73 -10.43 10.30
N PRO A 26 1.40 -11.54 9.95
CA PRO A 26 1.17 -12.19 8.67
C PRO A 26 -0.30 -12.56 8.50
N ALA A 27 -0.92 -12.24 7.36
CA ALA A 27 -2.34 -12.54 7.14
C ALA A 27 -2.64 -14.03 7.28
N ARG A 28 -1.69 -14.88 6.88
CA ARG A 28 -1.75 -16.36 7.01
C ARG A 28 -1.78 -16.88 8.45
N SER A 29 -1.33 -16.09 9.44
CA SER A 29 -1.34 -16.52 10.85
C SER A 29 -2.68 -16.25 11.53
N LEU A 30 -3.61 -15.54 10.88
CA LEU A 30 -4.94 -15.29 11.40
C LEU A 30 -5.89 -16.41 10.96
N GLY A 31 -6.38 -17.20 11.91
CA GLY A 31 -7.35 -18.27 11.67
C GLY A 31 -8.58 -17.78 10.89
N ALA A 32 -9.19 -18.65 10.10
CA ALA A 32 -10.30 -18.30 9.21
C ALA A 32 -11.48 -17.61 9.92
N ASP A 33 -11.71 -17.95 11.19
CA ASP A 33 -12.79 -17.42 12.03
C ASP A 33 -12.42 -16.14 12.79
N PHE A 34 -11.18 -15.66 12.68
CA PHE A 34 -10.79 -14.41 13.31
C PHE A 34 -11.61 -13.24 12.74
N ARG A 35 -12.23 -12.46 13.64
CA ARG A 35 -13.04 -11.27 13.33
C ARG A 35 -12.56 -10.07 14.14
N ALA A 36 -12.67 -8.90 13.54
CA ALA A 36 -12.52 -7.61 14.22
C ALA A 36 -13.88 -6.94 14.43
N ASP A 37 -13.94 -5.95 15.31
CA ASP A 37 -15.17 -5.18 15.51
C ASP A 37 -15.38 -4.21 14.33
N LEU A 38 -14.32 -3.46 13.99
CA LEU A 38 -14.32 -2.53 12.86
C LEU A 38 -13.08 -2.80 12.00
N ALA A 39 -13.28 -2.91 10.68
CA ALA A 39 -12.18 -3.19 9.78
C ALA A 39 -12.17 -2.39 8.49
N THR A 40 -11.00 -2.40 7.86
CA THR A 40 -10.79 -2.04 6.46
C THR A 40 -9.85 -3.06 5.82
N GLY A 41 -9.30 -2.74 4.66
CA GLY A 41 -8.43 -3.61 3.88
C GLY A 41 -9.22 -4.59 3.00
N HIS A 42 -8.50 -5.15 2.03
CA HIS A 42 -9.06 -6.01 0.98
C HIS A 42 -9.90 -7.18 1.53
N ASN A 43 -9.43 -7.78 2.63
CA ASN A 43 -10.07 -8.94 3.23
C ASN A 43 -11.04 -8.60 4.37
N GLY A 44 -11.24 -7.31 4.68
CA GLY A 44 -11.94 -6.87 5.88
C GLY A 44 -13.46 -7.08 5.87
N ARG A 45 -14.11 -6.96 4.70
CA ARG A 45 -15.58 -7.06 4.58
C ARG A 45 -16.18 -8.35 5.15
N ARG A 46 -15.45 -9.47 5.01
CA ARG A 46 -15.89 -10.80 5.48
C ARG A 46 -15.41 -11.12 6.89
N ARG A 47 -14.60 -10.24 7.49
CA ARG A 47 -13.85 -10.50 8.71
C ARG A 47 -14.09 -9.45 9.80
N ALA A 48 -15.18 -8.69 9.71
CA ALA A 48 -15.55 -7.73 10.74
C ALA A 48 -17.06 -7.55 10.88
N GLN A 49 -17.48 -7.05 12.05
CA GLN A 49 -18.87 -6.66 12.29
C GLN A 49 -19.23 -5.41 11.48
N ALA A 50 -18.25 -4.51 11.33
CA ALA A 50 -18.36 -3.24 10.66
C ALA A 50 -17.20 -3.03 9.68
N TYR A 51 -17.46 -2.43 8.51
CA TYR A 51 -16.46 -2.19 7.49
C TYR A 51 -16.42 -0.73 7.01
N VAL A 52 -15.20 -0.18 6.91
CA VAL A 52 -14.90 1.12 6.29
C VAL A 52 -14.13 0.88 5.00
N ASN A 53 -14.54 1.56 3.92
CA ASN A 53 -13.85 1.51 2.64
C ASN A 53 -12.37 1.93 2.78
N GLU A 54 -11.47 1.25 2.07
CA GLU A 54 -10.03 1.49 2.15
C GLU A 54 -9.60 2.91 1.79
N LEU A 55 -10.16 3.50 0.73
CA LEU A 55 -9.84 4.89 0.35
C LEU A 55 -10.35 5.87 1.38
N THR A 56 -11.52 5.60 1.97
CA THR A 56 -12.06 6.41 3.08
C THR A 56 -11.16 6.33 4.32
N ALA A 57 -10.74 5.11 4.70
CA ALA A 57 -9.83 4.92 5.82
C ALA A 57 -8.47 5.58 5.54
N LEU A 58 -7.93 5.48 4.32
CA LEU A 58 -6.69 6.13 3.92
C LEU A 58 -6.80 7.66 3.99
N ALA A 59 -7.87 8.24 3.44
CA ALA A 59 -8.13 9.68 3.47
C ALA A 59 -8.21 10.21 4.91
N TRP A 60 -9.03 9.58 5.74
CA TRP A 60 -9.19 10.00 7.14
C TRP A 60 -7.94 9.74 7.98
N GLY A 61 -7.17 8.70 7.67
CA GLY A 61 -5.88 8.43 8.29
C GLY A 61 -4.85 9.50 7.94
N GLY A 62 -4.80 9.91 6.66
CA GLY A 62 -3.96 11.02 6.20
C GLY A 62 -4.34 12.33 6.89
N GLU A 63 -5.63 12.67 6.89
CA GLU A 63 -6.17 13.85 7.58
C GLU A 63 -5.86 13.86 9.10
N ALA A 64 -5.73 12.69 9.72
CA ALA A 64 -5.39 12.58 11.14
C ALA A 64 -3.89 12.75 11.44
N LEU A 65 -3.02 12.39 10.49
CA LEU A 65 -1.57 12.29 10.70
C LEU A 65 -0.77 13.43 10.05
N ILE A 66 -1.32 14.05 9.01
CA ILE A 66 -0.64 15.06 8.20
C ILE A 66 -1.21 16.43 8.58
N ASP A 67 -0.39 17.27 9.22
CA ASP A 67 -0.75 18.63 9.63
C ASP A 67 -0.48 19.65 8.51
N GLU A 68 -0.95 19.35 7.29
CA GLU A 68 -0.85 20.21 6.12
C GLU A 68 -2.19 20.22 5.36
N PRO A 69 -2.67 21.38 4.86
CA PRO A 69 -3.95 21.44 4.15
C PRO A 69 -3.88 20.85 2.73
N ASP A 70 -2.69 20.86 2.13
CA ASP A 70 -2.41 20.39 0.78
C ASP A 70 -1.38 19.27 0.83
N PHE A 71 -1.77 18.05 0.48
CA PHE A 71 -0.84 16.91 0.46
C PHE A 71 -1.26 15.83 -0.53
N VAL A 72 -0.28 14.99 -0.89
CA VAL A 72 -0.52 13.73 -1.59
C VAL A 72 -0.03 12.60 -0.70
N LEU A 73 -0.94 11.67 -0.41
CA LEU A 73 -0.65 10.45 0.34
C LEU A 73 -0.81 9.26 -0.59
N LEU A 74 0.27 8.51 -0.78
CA LEU A 74 0.32 7.27 -1.54
C LEU A 74 0.48 6.09 -0.58
N ASP A 75 -0.45 5.15 -0.62
CA ASP A 75 -0.36 3.87 0.08
C ASP A 75 0.08 2.78 -0.90
N CYS A 76 1.21 2.16 -0.58
CA CYS A 76 1.80 1.08 -1.35
C CYS A 76 1.63 -0.26 -0.61
N GLY A 77 0.63 -1.03 -1.05
CA GLY A 77 0.32 -2.34 -0.51
C GLY A 77 1.09 -3.47 -1.19
N SER A 78 0.74 -4.70 -0.82
CA SER A 78 1.28 -5.91 -1.45
C SER A 78 0.66 -6.18 -2.82
N ARG A 79 -0.62 -5.80 -3.02
CA ARG A 79 -1.42 -6.10 -4.22
C ARG A 79 -1.77 -4.87 -5.05
N ASP A 80 -1.90 -3.72 -4.40
CA ASP A 80 -2.43 -2.50 -5.01
C ASP A 80 -1.68 -1.26 -4.52
N ILE A 81 -1.94 -0.16 -5.22
CA ILE A 81 -1.56 1.19 -4.80
C ILE A 81 -2.79 2.08 -4.78
N LYS A 82 -2.80 3.01 -3.83
CA LYS A 82 -3.88 3.96 -3.63
C LYS A 82 -3.27 5.32 -3.39
N PHE A 83 -3.85 6.38 -3.94
CA PHE A 83 -3.51 7.73 -3.51
C PHE A 83 -4.75 8.50 -3.11
N VAL A 84 -4.54 9.46 -2.21
CA VAL A 84 -5.49 10.52 -1.91
C VAL A 84 -4.76 11.85 -2.00
N ARG A 85 -5.44 12.87 -2.52
CA ARG A 85 -4.93 14.23 -2.63
C ARG A 85 -5.85 15.16 -1.87
N TYR A 86 -5.26 15.96 -0.99
CA TYR A 86 -5.96 17.04 -0.30
C TYR A 86 -5.55 18.37 -0.92
N ALA A 87 -6.53 19.28 -1.03
CA ALA A 87 -6.34 20.68 -1.39
C ALA A 87 -7.26 21.55 -0.53
N GLY A 88 -6.73 22.60 0.09
CA GLY A 88 -7.44 23.48 1.00
C GLY A 88 -8.07 22.74 2.19
N GLY A 89 -7.42 21.69 2.70
CA GLY A 89 -7.91 20.87 3.80
C GLY A 89 -9.07 19.95 3.41
N ARG A 90 -9.32 19.74 2.11
CA ARG A 90 -10.41 18.91 1.60
C ARG A 90 -9.89 17.86 0.63
N LEU A 91 -10.50 16.68 0.64
CA LEU A 91 -10.21 15.63 -0.33
C LEU A 91 -10.59 16.12 -1.73
N ALA A 92 -9.57 16.29 -2.59
CA ALA A 92 -9.68 16.86 -3.93
C ALA A 92 -9.67 15.79 -5.01
N ASP A 93 -8.89 14.72 -4.81
CA ASP A 93 -8.77 13.62 -5.76
C ASP A 93 -8.38 12.32 -5.04
N MET A 94 -8.70 11.17 -5.65
CA MET A 94 -8.27 9.86 -5.18
C MET A 94 -8.16 8.88 -6.34
N GLY A 95 -7.19 7.98 -6.25
CA GLY A 95 -7.00 6.93 -7.24
C GLY A 95 -6.73 5.60 -6.58
N TRP A 96 -7.19 4.53 -7.22
CA TRP A 96 -6.90 3.17 -6.82
C TRP A 96 -6.60 2.33 -8.06
N ASN A 97 -5.37 1.82 -8.14
CA ASN A 97 -5.03 0.77 -9.08
C ASN A 97 -5.23 -0.58 -8.41
N ALA A 98 -6.45 -1.09 -8.54
CA ALA A 98 -6.83 -2.37 -7.98
C ALA A 98 -6.27 -3.51 -8.85
N GLU A 99 -5.67 -4.51 -8.21
CA GLU A 99 -5.43 -5.84 -8.79
C GLU A 99 -4.24 -6.02 -9.75
N CYS A 100 -3.08 -5.42 -9.47
CA CYS A 100 -1.81 -5.84 -10.12
C CYS A 100 -0.69 -6.04 -9.09
N GLY A 101 -0.80 -7.11 -8.28
CA GLY A 101 0.22 -7.46 -7.28
C GLY A 101 1.60 -7.78 -7.88
N ALA A 102 1.65 -8.09 -9.18
CA ALA A 102 2.90 -8.29 -9.92
C ALA A 102 3.79 -7.04 -9.92
N SER A 103 3.21 -5.85 -9.74
CA SER A 103 3.92 -4.56 -9.78
C SER A 103 4.09 -3.93 -8.40
N MET A 104 3.91 -4.68 -7.30
CA MET A 104 3.79 -4.10 -5.95
C MET A 104 4.66 -4.83 -4.92
N GLY A 105 4.43 -4.56 -3.63
CA GLY A 105 5.26 -5.04 -2.54
C GLY A 105 5.43 -6.56 -2.48
N PHE A 106 4.43 -7.34 -2.91
CA PHE A 106 4.56 -8.80 -2.94
C PHE A 106 5.69 -9.26 -3.88
N THR A 107 5.75 -8.72 -5.10
CA THR A 107 6.82 -9.08 -6.04
C THR A 107 8.19 -8.65 -5.54
N ILE A 108 8.28 -7.45 -4.95
CA ILE A 108 9.53 -6.95 -4.37
C ILE A 108 10.00 -7.90 -3.26
N GLU A 109 9.12 -8.28 -2.32
CA GLU A 109 9.44 -9.25 -1.27
C GLU A 109 9.81 -10.63 -1.84
N LEU A 110 9.10 -11.10 -2.87
CA LEU A 110 9.36 -12.37 -3.54
C LEU A 110 10.74 -12.40 -4.18
N LEU A 111 11.14 -11.32 -4.86
CA LEU A 111 12.46 -11.21 -5.50
C LEU A 111 13.59 -11.19 -4.48
N ALA A 112 13.43 -10.46 -3.36
CA ALA A 112 14.40 -10.53 -2.27
C ALA A 112 14.56 -11.95 -1.72
N SER A 113 13.45 -12.66 -1.51
CA SER A 113 13.52 -14.04 -1.04
C SER A 113 14.13 -15.00 -2.07
N HIS A 114 13.81 -14.83 -3.35
CA HIS A 114 14.26 -15.72 -4.43
C HIS A 114 15.75 -15.57 -4.74
N TYR A 115 16.23 -14.33 -4.77
CA TYR A 115 17.64 -14.00 -5.06
C TYR A 115 18.49 -13.76 -3.79
N HIS A 116 17.91 -13.98 -2.61
CA HIS A 116 18.57 -13.75 -1.31
C HIS A 116 19.15 -12.34 -1.16
N LEU A 117 18.38 -11.33 -1.54
CA LEU A 117 18.80 -9.93 -1.53
C LEU A 117 18.39 -9.21 -0.25
N ASP A 118 19.24 -8.30 0.20
CA ASP A 118 18.93 -7.36 1.28
C ASP A 118 18.77 -5.94 0.73
N TYR A 119 17.52 -5.47 0.63
CA TYR A 119 17.21 -4.12 0.16
C TYR A 119 17.75 -3.00 1.05
N GLN A 120 18.17 -3.29 2.28
CA GLN A 120 18.83 -2.30 3.14
C GLN A 120 20.22 -1.91 2.62
N THR A 121 20.83 -2.77 1.79
CA THR A 121 22.22 -2.60 1.32
C THR A 121 22.32 -2.28 -0.17
N LEU A 122 21.25 -2.51 -0.93
CA LEU A 122 21.28 -2.32 -2.38
C LEU A 122 21.28 -0.82 -2.75
N PRO A 123 22.23 -0.36 -3.59
CA PRO A 123 22.27 1.02 -4.03
C PRO A 123 21.11 1.31 -5.00
N VAL A 124 20.66 2.56 -5.01
CA VAL A 124 19.70 3.03 -6.02
C VAL A 124 20.39 3.00 -7.38
N PRO A 125 19.86 2.28 -8.38
CA PRO A 125 20.50 2.19 -9.68
C PRO A 125 20.33 3.50 -10.44
N GLU A 126 21.26 3.83 -11.33
CA GLU A 126 21.16 5.01 -12.18
C GLU A 126 19.94 4.93 -13.11
N ARG A 127 19.77 3.78 -13.78
CA ARG A 127 18.69 3.53 -14.75
C ARG A 127 17.63 2.60 -14.16
N ALA A 128 16.37 2.83 -14.50
CA ALA A 128 15.27 1.92 -14.17
C ALA A 128 14.93 1.02 -15.36
N PHE A 129 14.24 -0.09 -15.12
CA PHE A 129 13.48 -0.75 -16.18
C PHE A 129 12.18 0.02 -16.46
N SER A 130 11.71 -0.03 -17.71
CA SER A 130 10.37 0.45 -18.05
C SER A 130 9.36 -0.62 -17.66
N VAL A 131 8.76 -0.48 -16.48
CA VAL A 131 7.84 -1.50 -15.94
C VAL A 131 6.40 -1.11 -16.27
N THR A 132 5.90 -1.34 -17.48
CA THR A 132 4.48 -1.04 -17.78
C THR A 132 3.54 -2.00 -17.03
N CYS A 133 3.98 -3.24 -16.86
CA CYS A 133 3.33 -4.28 -16.08
C CYS A 133 4.41 -5.03 -15.30
N GLY A 134 4.17 -5.32 -14.02
CA GLY A 134 5.13 -6.01 -13.18
C GLY A 134 5.52 -7.39 -13.70
N VAL A 135 4.61 -8.11 -14.36
CA VAL A 135 4.91 -9.39 -15.02
C VAL A 135 5.91 -9.20 -16.17
N LEU A 136 5.72 -8.17 -16.99
CA LEU A 136 6.65 -7.84 -18.07
C LEU A 136 7.98 -7.31 -17.50
N GLY A 137 7.94 -6.55 -16.41
CA GLY A 137 9.16 -6.08 -15.77
C GLY A 137 9.99 -7.22 -15.16
N LEU A 138 9.38 -8.35 -14.78
CA LEU A 138 10.13 -9.55 -14.38
C LEU A 138 10.92 -10.15 -15.56
N SER A 139 10.40 -10.09 -16.79
CA SER A 139 11.17 -10.60 -17.95
C SER A 139 12.46 -9.79 -18.16
N HIS A 140 12.41 -8.47 -17.95
CA HIS A 140 13.60 -7.63 -18.01
C HIS A 140 14.68 -7.99 -16.98
N ILE A 141 14.29 -8.55 -15.82
CA ILE A 141 15.26 -9.07 -14.86
C ILE A 141 15.97 -10.27 -15.47
N PHE A 142 15.22 -11.24 -16.02
CA PHE A 142 15.80 -12.43 -16.62
C PHE A 142 16.70 -12.10 -17.82
N ASP A 143 16.26 -11.20 -18.70
CA ASP A 143 17.05 -10.75 -19.85
C ASP A 143 18.38 -10.16 -19.39
N ALA A 144 18.35 -9.24 -18.41
CA ALA A 144 19.56 -8.60 -17.89
C ALA A 144 20.52 -9.60 -17.23
N VAL A 145 20.00 -10.61 -16.51
CA VAL A 145 20.82 -11.66 -15.89
C VAL A 145 21.47 -12.53 -16.96
N VAL A 146 20.75 -12.91 -18.00
CA VAL A 146 21.30 -13.66 -19.15
C VAL A 146 22.38 -12.87 -19.88
N GLU A 147 22.23 -11.55 -19.96
CA GLU A 147 23.24 -10.61 -20.48
C GLU A 147 24.45 -10.42 -19.54
N GLY A 148 24.47 -11.06 -18.37
CA GLY A 148 25.59 -11.04 -17.42
C GLY A 148 25.51 -9.95 -16.35
N ASN A 149 24.37 -9.27 -16.19
CA ASN A 149 24.18 -8.34 -15.07
C ASN A 149 23.97 -9.12 -13.76
N PRO A 150 24.52 -8.65 -12.62
CA PRO A 150 24.19 -9.24 -11.33
C PRO A 150 22.68 -9.13 -11.03
N GLU A 151 22.11 -10.16 -10.41
CA GLU A 151 20.70 -10.23 -10.04
C GLU A 151 20.31 -9.04 -9.16
N ALA A 152 21.18 -8.67 -8.23
CA ALA A 152 21.03 -7.49 -7.38
C ALA A 152 20.82 -6.21 -8.19
N VAL A 153 21.60 -6.01 -9.26
CA VAL A 153 21.49 -4.85 -10.14
C VAL A 153 20.18 -4.91 -10.94
N ALA A 154 19.87 -6.05 -11.55
CA ALA A 154 18.65 -6.22 -12.32
C ALA A 154 17.39 -5.99 -11.47
N VAL A 155 17.32 -6.59 -10.28
CA VAL A 155 16.21 -6.40 -9.33
C VAL A 155 16.14 -4.95 -8.86
N ALA A 156 17.26 -4.29 -8.59
CA ALA A 156 17.23 -2.89 -8.18
C ALA A 156 16.66 -1.98 -9.28
N ARG A 157 17.00 -2.23 -10.55
CA ARG A 157 16.44 -1.50 -11.70
C ARG A 157 14.93 -1.71 -11.83
N PHE A 158 14.45 -2.91 -11.52
CA PHE A 158 13.02 -3.22 -11.47
C PHE A 158 12.31 -2.49 -10.33
N VAL A 159 12.87 -2.51 -9.11
CA VAL A 159 12.31 -1.79 -7.94
C VAL A 159 12.21 -0.29 -8.23
N LYS A 160 13.26 0.31 -8.83
CA LYS A 160 13.21 1.71 -9.26
C LYS A 160 12.11 1.95 -10.30
N GLY A 161 11.91 1.03 -11.23
CA GLY A 161 10.81 1.10 -12.20
C GLY A 161 9.43 1.12 -11.54
N ILE A 162 9.20 0.26 -10.54
CA ILE A 162 7.96 0.27 -9.75
C ILE A 162 7.78 1.61 -9.02
N ALA A 163 8.83 2.12 -8.37
CA ALA A 163 8.76 3.41 -7.67
C ALA A 163 8.37 4.56 -8.61
N LEU A 164 8.94 4.61 -9.82
CA LEU A 164 8.59 5.62 -10.83
C LEU A 164 7.14 5.52 -11.29
N ASN A 165 6.58 4.31 -11.42
CA ASN A 165 5.17 4.15 -11.74
C ASN A 165 4.25 4.59 -10.60
N ALA A 166 4.62 4.26 -9.37
CA ALA A 166 3.86 4.65 -8.19
C ALA A 166 3.85 6.19 -8.04
N TYR A 167 5.00 6.83 -8.33
CA TYR A 167 5.13 8.29 -8.40
C TYR A 167 4.24 8.92 -9.48
N ARG A 168 4.27 8.39 -10.70
CA ARG A 168 3.41 8.83 -11.82
C ARG A 168 1.93 8.65 -11.51
N PHE A 169 1.58 7.51 -10.91
CA PHE A 169 0.21 7.22 -10.49
C PHE A 169 -0.30 8.23 -9.46
N ALA A 170 0.57 8.72 -8.57
CA ALA A 170 0.27 9.78 -7.61
C ALA A 170 0.27 11.20 -8.23
N GLY A 171 0.41 11.33 -9.55
CA GLY A 171 0.42 12.61 -10.26
C GLY A 171 1.70 13.42 -10.09
N GLU A 172 2.84 12.75 -9.94
CA GLU A 172 4.18 13.35 -9.92
C GLU A 172 4.35 14.54 -8.94
N PRO A 173 3.97 14.41 -7.66
CA PRO A 173 4.02 15.54 -6.73
C PRO A 173 5.46 15.92 -6.35
N ALA A 174 5.69 17.18 -5.96
CA ALA A 174 6.99 17.60 -5.43
C ALA A 174 7.34 16.93 -4.08
N ARG A 175 6.30 16.66 -3.27
CA ARG A 175 6.39 15.98 -1.97
C ARG A 175 5.29 14.93 -1.85
N LEU A 176 5.64 13.80 -1.28
CA LEU A 176 4.78 12.64 -1.13
C LEU A 176 4.81 12.13 0.31
N TYR A 177 3.63 11.89 0.89
CA TYR A 177 3.51 11.06 2.09
C TYR A 177 3.34 9.61 1.66
N LEU A 178 4.15 8.72 2.23
CA LEU A 178 4.13 7.30 1.88
C LEU A 178 3.54 6.49 3.03
N SER A 179 2.59 5.62 2.71
CA SER A 179 2.00 4.63 3.62
C SER A 179 2.20 3.22 3.07
N GLY A 180 2.04 2.22 3.94
CA GLY A 180 2.01 0.82 3.56
C GLY A 180 3.36 0.13 3.73
N GLY A 181 3.45 -1.09 3.21
CA GLY A 181 4.59 -1.97 3.48
C GLY A 181 5.91 -1.51 2.87
N LEU A 182 5.86 -0.77 1.77
CA LEU A 182 7.06 -0.30 1.10
C LEU A 182 7.73 0.90 1.80
N CYS A 183 7.15 1.43 2.89
CA CYS A 183 7.85 2.39 3.75
C CYS A 183 9.14 1.81 4.33
N ASP A 184 9.15 0.50 4.62
CA ASP A 184 10.28 -0.18 5.25
C ASP A 184 11.34 -0.65 4.23
N ASN A 185 11.15 -0.34 2.94
CA ASN A 185 12.06 -0.70 1.85
C ASN A 185 12.85 0.54 1.38
N PRO A 186 14.11 0.73 1.85
CA PRO A 186 14.86 1.95 1.57
C PRO A 186 15.22 2.09 0.08
N LEU A 187 15.46 0.98 -0.63
CA LEU A 187 15.69 1.02 -2.08
C LEU A 187 14.48 1.58 -2.83
N PHE A 188 13.27 1.15 -2.47
CA PHE A 188 12.02 1.68 -3.05
C PHE A 188 11.83 3.15 -2.70
N VAL A 189 11.98 3.52 -1.42
CA VAL A 189 11.80 4.90 -0.94
C VAL A 189 12.80 5.85 -1.63
N ALA A 190 14.07 5.48 -1.69
CA ALA A 190 15.12 6.28 -2.32
C ALA A 190 15.03 6.31 -3.86
N SER A 191 14.23 5.43 -4.46
CA SER A 191 13.96 5.44 -5.90
C SER A 191 12.85 6.41 -6.32
N LEU A 192 12.08 6.95 -5.37
CA LEU A 192 11.05 7.96 -5.66
C LEU A 192 11.72 9.31 -5.98
N PRO A 193 11.39 9.95 -7.12
CA PRO A 193 12.07 11.17 -7.58
C PRO A 193 11.48 12.45 -6.94
N CYS A 194 11.13 12.39 -5.65
CA CYS A 194 10.50 13.50 -4.93
C CYS A 194 10.87 13.44 -3.44
N GLN A 195 10.52 14.47 -2.68
CA GLN A 195 10.65 14.42 -1.23
C GLN A 195 9.62 13.43 -0.66
N VAL A 196 10.07 12.43 0.10
CA VAL A 196 9.20 11.41 0.71
C VAL A 196 9.15 11.57 2.22
N ALA A 197 7.94 11.56 2.79
CA ALA A 197 7.67 11.50 4.21
C ALA A 197 6.96 10.17 4.56
N PRO A 198 7.68 9.15 5.06
CA PRO A 198 7.07 7.88 5.45
C PRO A 198 6.18 8.03 6.68
N LEU A 199 4.94 7.52 6.60
CA LEU A 199 3.98 7.43 7.70
C LEU A 199 3.87 6.00 8.27
N GLY A 200 4.54 5.04 7.64
CA GLY A 200 4.55 3.63 8.05
C GLY A 200 3.28 2.89 7.67
N ARG A 201 2.97 1.82 8.42
CA ARG A 201 1.98 0.80 8.03
C ARG A 201 0.60 0.97 8.66
N PHE A 202 0.40 2.00 9.48
CA PHE A 202 -0.77 2.12 10.36
C PHE A 202 -1.73 3.26 10.01
N VAL A 203 -1.54 3.93 8.88
CA VAL A 203 -2.40 5.05 8.45
C VAL A 203 -3.88 4.63 8.35
N LEU A 204 -4.16 3.44 7.80
CA LEU A 204 -5.54 2.94 7.70
C LEU A 204 -6.17 2.68 9.08
N LEU A 205 -5.39 2.27 10.09
CA LEU A 205 -5.90 2.14 11.46
C LEU A 205 -6.26 3.50 12.06
N GLN A 206 -5.50 4.55 11.76
CA GLN A 206 -5.85 5.93 12.14
C GLN A 206 -7.14 6.38 11.45
N GLY A 207 -7.34 5.97 10.19
CA GLY A 207 -8.61 6.12 9.48
C GLY A 207 -9.79 5.48 10.19
N LEU A 208 -9.63 4.25 10.68
CA LEU A 208 -10.67 3.56 11.47
C LEU A 208 -10.95 4.27 12.81
N LEU A 209 -9.93 4.79 13.49
CA LEU A 209 -10.10 5.58 14.71
C LEU A 209 -10.89 6.87 14.43
N ARG A 210 -10.61 7.55 13.32
CA ARG A 210 -11.39 8.72 12.86
C ARG A 210 -12.82 8.34 12.49
N ALA A 211 -13.02 7.22 11.80
CA ALA A 211 -14.36 6.72 11.46
C ALA A 211 -15.24 6.57 12.70
N ARG A 212 -14.67 6.00 13.77
CA ARG A 212 -15.33 5.87 15.07
C ARG A 212 -15.69 7.22 15.68
N GLN A 213 -14.75 8.16 15.72
CA GLN A 213 -14.99 9.52 16.25
C GLN A 213 -16.11 10.26 15.50
N ARG A 214 -16.23 10.01 14.19
CA ARG A 214 -17.24 10.62 13.32
C ARG A 214 -18.62 9.95 13.39
N GLY A 215 -18.76 8.84 14.12
CA GLY A 215 -20.01 8.06 14.17
C GLY A 215 -20.45 7.52 12.81
N ALA A 216 -19.52 7.39 11.86
CA ALA A 216 -19.84 6.95 10.50
C ALA A 216 -20.37 5.51 10.55
N ALA A 217 -21.63 5.33 10.17
CA ALA A 217 -22.28 4.03 10.13
C ALA A 217 -21.49 3.12 9.17
N ALA A 218 -20.94 2.04 9.72
CA ALA A 218 -20.37 0.97 8.94
C ALA A 218 -21.45 0.38 8.04
N ALA A 219 -21.20 0.30 6.74
CA ALA A 219 -22.12 -0.37 5.85
C ALA A 219 -22.23 -1.84 6.30
N PRO A 220 -23.45 -2.38 6.54
CA PRO A 220 -23.61 -3.80 6.77
C PRO A 220 -23.04 -4.59 5.57
N SER A 221 -22.50 -5.77 5.84
CA SER A 221 -21.70 -6.62 4.93
C SER A 221 -22.42 -7.15 3.68
N SER A 222 -23.58 -6.59 3.32
CA SER A 222 -24.39 -6.99 2.16
C SER A 222 -24.57 -5.85 1.17
N ILE A 223 -23.58 -5.64 0.30
CA ILE A 223 -23.80 -4.94 -0.98
C ILE A 223 -23.30 -5.87 -2.08
N ARG A 224 -24.25 -6.44 -2.83
CA ARG A 224 -23.98 -7.09 -4.12
C ARG A 224 -23.43 -6.01 -5.05
N LEU A 225 -22.21 -6.20 -5.53
CA LEU A 225 -21.68 -5.44 -6.66
C LEU A 225 -22.46 -5.92 -7.90
N GLU A 226 -23.42 -5.10 -8.35
CA GLU A 226 -23.93 -5.24 -9.70
C GLU A 226 -22.78 -4.91 -10.66
N SER A 227 -22.45 -5.89 -11.49
CA SER A 227 -21.47 -5.80 -12.57
C SER A 227 -21.81 -4.63 -13.49
N ALA A 228 -20.95 -3.61 -13.50
CA ALA A 228 -20.97 -2.58 -14.52
C ALA A 228 -20.58 -3.22 -15.87
N THR A 229 -21.61 -3.41 -16.68
CA THR A 229 -21.69 -3.54 -18.13
C THR A 229 -20.37 -3.40 -18.89
N GLU A 230 -19.93 -4.50 -19.51
CA GLU A 230 -19.06 -4.46 -20.70
C GLU A 230 -19.80 -3.73 -21.82
N LYS A 231 -19.32 -2.52 -22.13
CA LYS A 231 -19.41 -1.94 -23.47
C LYS A 231 -18.00 -1.65 -23.93
N ARG A 232 -17.42 -2.59 -24.67
CA ARG A 232 -16.59 -2.39 -25.85
C ARG A 232 -16.44 -3.70 -26.59
#